data_AF-A0A7S7QYJ0-F1
#
_entry.id   AF-A0A7S7QYJ0-F1
#
_cell.length_a   1.000
_cell.length_b   1.000
_cell.length_c   1.000
_cell.angle_alpha   90.00
_cell.angle_beta   90.00
_cell.angle_gamma   90.00
#
_symmetry.space_group_name_H-M   'P 1'
#
loop_
_entity.id
_entity.type
_entity.pdbx_description
1 polymer ?
#
loop_
_entity_poly.entity_id
_entity_poly.type
_entity_poly.pdbx_seq_one_letter_code
_entity_poly.pdbx_strand_id
1 'polypeptide(L)'
;MWEHWRAYERIEARAMALLRAWLSPEQRAQLDQYNRFDVIGSETGKRYRICYGTSTNVYEIDGRDRVVVGWCFRPAGSLVAGDVMLAQKIALETDERAALVVARPFPSSLPPRSDLSSAG
;
A
#
# COMPACT_ATOMS: atom_id res chain seq x y z
N MET A 1 21.32 18.72 -1.94
CA MET A 1 19.84 18.64 -1.92
C MET A 1 19.31 17.94 -3.19
N TRP A 2 19.73 18.35 -4.39
CA TRP A 2 19.25 17.77 -5.66
C TRP A 2 19.77 16.36 -5.99
N GLU A 3 20.96 15.99 -5.51
CA GLU A 3 21.52 14.65 -5.75
C GLU A 3 20.81 13.55 -4.96
N HIS A 4 20.44 13.83 -3.70
CA HIS A 4 19.67 12.90 -2.87
C HIS A 4 18.26 12.68 -3.42
N TRP A 5 17.64 13.72 -3.99
CA TRP A 5 16.38 13.62 -4.71
C TRP A 5 16.55 12.64 -5.88
N ARG A 6 17.46 12.91 -6.82
CA ARG A 6 17.67 12.05 -8.00
C ARG A 6 18.03 10.60 -7.64
N ALA A 7 18.76 10.41 -6.55
CA ALA A 7 19.03 9.08 -6.03
C ALA A 7 17.74 8.39 -5.56
N TYR A 8 16.87 9.09 -4.82
CA TYR A 8 15.56 8.60 -4.40
C TYR A 8 14.68 8.24 -5.62
N GLU A 9 14.60 9.12 -6.62
CA GLU A 9 13.90 8.92 -7.91
C GLU A 9 14.23 7.57 -8.54
N ARG A 10 15.53 7.27 -8.62
CA ARG A 10 16.04 6.06 -9.24
C ARG A 10 15.76 4.81 -8.40
N ILE A 11 15.85 4.92 -7.07
CA ILE A 11 15.56 3.81 -6.16
C ILE A 11 14.05 3.51 -6.18
N GLU A 12 13.22 4.54 -6.10
CA GLU A 12 11.76 4.45 -6.19
C GLU A 12 11.34 3.84 -7.53
N ALA A 13 11.91 4.28 -8.66
CA ALA A 13 11.60 3.71 -9.97
C ALA A 13 11.91 2.20 -10.04
N ARG A 14 13.03 1.76 -9.44
CA ARG A 14 13.37 0.33 -9.37
C ARG A 14 12.40 -0.45 -8.48
N ALA A 15 12.04 0.12 -7.32
CA ALA A 15 11.09 -0.50 -6.40
C ALA A 15 9.68 -0.60 -7.01
N MET A 16 9.23 0.43 -7.72
CA MET A 16 7.95 0.42 -8.44
C MET A 16 7.95 -0.58 -9.59
N ALA A 17 9.07 -0.75 -10.30
CA ALA A 17 9.20 -1.78 -11.32
C ALA A 17 9.10 -3.19 -10.73
N LEU A 18 9.75 -3.42 -9.57
CA LEU A 18 9.65 -4.69 -8.85
C LEU A 18 8.23 -4.94 -8.36
N LEU A 19 7.59 -3.96 -7.73
CA LEU A 19 6.18 -4.04 -7.31
C LEU A 19 5.30 -4.47 -8.49
N ARG A 20 5.36 -3.77 -9.63
CA ARG A 20 4.58 -4.08 -10.84
C ARG A 20 4.80 -5.50 -11.36
N ALA A 21 6.02 -6.03 -11.27
CA ALA A 21 6.32 -7.39 -11.69
C ALA A 21 5.60 -8.45 -10.81
N TRP A 22 5.33 -8.14 -9.55
CA TRP A 22 4.65 -9.02 -8.58
C TRP A 22 3.12 -8.85 -8.52
N LEU A 23 2.58 -7.81 -9.15
CA LEU A 23 1.14 -7.58 -9.20
C LEU A 23 0.45 -8.49 -10.23
N SER A 24 -0.79 -8.89 -9.96
CA SER A 24 -1.66 -9.47 -10.99
C SER A 24 -1.98 -8.44 -12.09
N PRO A 25 -2.47 -8.85 -13.28
CA PRO A 25 -2.94 -7.90 -14.29
C PRO A 25 -3.96 -6.89 -13.75
N GLU A 26 -4.90 -7.33 -12.92
CA GLU A 26 -5.94 -6.49 -12.32
C GLU A 26 -5.33 -5.51 -11.30
N GLN A 27 -4.44 -5.99 -10.43
CA GLN A 27 -3.74 -5.15 -9.46
C GLN A 27 -2.86 -4.10 -10.17
N ARG A 28 -2.19 -4.46 -11.27
CA ARG A 28 -1.44 -3.51 -12.11
C ARG A 28 -2.36 -2.45 -12.69
N ALA A 29 -3.50 -2.84 -13.27
CA ALA A 29 -4.45 -1.88 -13.83
C ALA A 29 -4.96 -0.90 -12.76
N GLN A 30 -5.24 -1.39 -11.54
CA GLN A 30 -5.62 -0.54 -10.41
C GLN A 30 -4.50 0.43 -10.02
N LEU A 31 -3.25 -0.06 -9.90
CA LEU A 31 -2.11 0.78 -9.56
C LEU A 31 -1.92 1.89 -10.61
N ASP A 32 -2.02 1.54 -11.88
CA ASP A 32 -1.79 2.45 -13.00
C ASP A 32 -2.89 3.51 -13.10
N GLN A 33 -4.13 3.16 -12.79
CA GLN A 33 -5.28 4.06 -12.88
C GLN A 33 -5.46 4.92 -11.63
N TYR A 34 -5.18 4.38 -10.45
CA TYR A 34 -5.61 4.96 -9.18
C TYR A 34 -4.50 5.16 -8.16
N ASN A 35 -3.26 4.78 -8.51
CA ASN A 35 -2.12 4.78 -7.60
C ASN A 35 -2.38 3.97 -6.31
N ARG A 36 -3.14 2.88 -6.44
CA ARG A 36 -3.52 1.94 -5.37
C ARG A 36 -3.95 0.61 -5.96
N PHE A 37 -3.92 -0.47 -5.20
CA PHE A 37 -4.44 -1.77 -5.63
C PHE A 37 -5.03 -2.54 -4.44
N ASP A 38 -5.92 -3.48 -4.75
CA ASP A 38 -6.58 -4.32 -3.75
C ASP A 38 -5.88 -5.69 -3.64
N VAL A 39 -5.79 -6.21 -2.42
CA VAL A 39 -5.27 -7.55 -2.09
C VAL A 39 -6.31 -8.30 -1.25
N ILE A 40 -6.23 -9.63 -1.26
CA ILE A 40 -7.11 -10.50 -0.47
C ILE A 40 -6.28 -11.15 0.63
N GLY A 41 -6.75 -11.01 1.88
CA GLY A 41 -6.13 -11.62 3.05
C GLY A 41 -6.11 -13.14 2.96
N SER A 42 -4.95 -13.74 3.27
CA SER A 42 -4.74 -15.19 3.16
C SER A 42 -5.60 -16.03 4.07
N GLU A 43 -6.04 -15.51 5.22
CA GLU A 43 -6.76 -16.28 6.24
C GLU A 43 -8.25 -15.96 6.26
N THR A 44 -8.60 -14.68 6.23
CA THR A 44 -9.99 -14.22 6.41
C THR A 44 -10.72 -14.00 5.08
N GLY A 45 -9.99 -13.90 3.98
CA GLY A 45 -10.53 -13.49 2.68
C GLY A 45 -10.98 -12.02 2.63
N LYS A 46 -10.68 -11.21 3.65
CA LYS A 46 -10.96 -9.78 3.64
C LYS A 46 -10.19 -9.07 2.54
N ARG A 47 -10.77 -8.00 2.03
CA ARG A 47 -10.13 -7.17 1.02
C ARG A 47 -9.42 -5.99 1.67
N TYR A 48 -8.18 -5.76 1.26
CA TYR A 48 -7.37 -4.62 1.70
C TYR A 48 -6.94 -3.79 0.50
N ARG A 49 -7.12 -2.48 0.58
CA ARG A 49 -6.67 -1.52 -0.42
C ARG A 49 -5.36 -0.89 0.02
N ILE A 50 -4.31 -1.08 -0.77
CA ILE A 50 -2.98 -0.51 -0.55
C ILE A 50 -2.84 0.70 -1.47
N CYS A 51 -2.84 1.89 -0.89
CA CYS A 51 -2.59 3.16 -1.57
C CYS A 51 -1.09 3.45 -1.63
N TYR A 52 -0.68 4.24 -2.62
CA TYR A 52 0.69 4.73 -2.70
C TYR A 52 1.13 5.44 -1.43
N GLY A 53 2.31 5.05 -0.91
CA GLY A 53 2.92 5.65 0.26
C GLY A 53 3.63 4.63 1.14
N THR A 54 4.16 5.11 2.25
CA THR A 54 4.99 4.32 3.18
C THR A 54 4.35 4.09 4.55
N SER A 55 3.25 4.76 4.83
CA SER A 55 2.52 4.68 6.11
C SER A 55 1.08 5.13 5.92
N THR A 56 0.19 4.68 6.82
CA THR A 56 -1.25 5.03 6.81
C THR A 56 -1.85 4.92 5.42
N ASN A 57 -1.57 3.80 4.75
CA ASN A 57 -1.85 3.60 3.33
C ASN A 57 -2.58 2.27 3.05
N VAL A 58 -2.85 1.46 4.07
CA VAL A 58 -3.61 0.22 3.92
C VAL A 58 -4.98 0.39 4.57
N TYR A 59 -6.03 0.00 3.85
CA TYR A 59 -7.41 0.14 4.29
C TYR A 59 -8.14 -1.20 4.13
N GLU A 60 -8.77 -1.69 5.19
CA GLU A 60 -9.72 -2.80 5.08
C GLU A 60 -11.01 -2.29 4.44
N ILE A 61 -11.47 -2.97 3.39
CA ILE A 61 -12.63 -2.56 2.59
C ILE A 61 -13.72 -3.64 2.67
N ASP A 62 -14.96 -3.24 2.93
CA ASP A 62 -16.11 -4.15 2.95
C ASP A 62 -16.60 -4.54 1.54
N GLY A 63 -17.63 -5.39 1.48
CA GLY A 63 -18.26 -5.83 0.22
C GLY A 63 -18.99 -4.73 -0.55
N ARG A 64 -19.13 -3.52 0.00
CA ARG A 64 -19.74 -2.34 -0.61
C ARG A 64 -18.71 -1.26 -0.97
N ASP A 65 -17.44 -1.63 -1.00
CA ASP A 65 -16.30 -0.74 -1.26
C ASP A 65 -16.10 0.37 -0.20
N ARG A 66 -16.60 0.17 1.03
CA ARG A 66 -16.45 1.14 2.12
C ARG A 66 -15.26 0.81 3.00
N VAL A 67 -14.52 1.83 3.42
CA VAL A 67 -13.43 1.69 4.38
C VAL A 67 -14.01 1.33 5.75
N VAL A 68 -13.57 0.20 6.29
CA VAL A 68 -13.92 -0.27 7.64
C VAL A 68 -12.93 0.31 8.65
N VAL A 69 -11.63 0.07 8.42
CA VAL A 69 -10.55 0.50 9.30
C VAL A 69 -9.26 0.67 8.49
N GLY A 70 -8.41 1.60 8.91
CA GLY A 70 -7.07 1.74 8.36
C GLY A 70 -6.05 0.92 9.14
N TRP A 71 -5.08 0.33 8.45
CA TRP A 71 -3.97 -0.41 9.04
C TRP A 71 -2.63 0.28 8.71
N CYS A 72 -1.90 0.68 9.75
CA CYS A 72 -0.62 1.36 9.60
C CYS A 72 0.55 0.41 9.92
N PHE A 73 1.25 0.00 8.88
CA PHE A 73 2.54 -0.68 8.96
C PHE A 73 3.63 0.39 8.92
N ARG A 74 4.25 0.69 10.06
CA ARG A 74 5.32 1.69 10.11
C ARG A 74 6.66 1.02 9.75
N PRO A 75 7.28 1.32 8.60
CA PRO A 75 8.57 0.76 8.26
C PRO A 75 9.66 1.29 9.21
N ALA A 76 10.70 0.49 9.43
CA ALA A 76 11.91 0.93 10.09
C ALA A 76 12.82 1.64 9.08
N GLY A 77 13.21 2.88 9.38
CA GLY A 77 14.06 3.69 8.50
C GLY A 77 13.32 4.34 7.33
N SER A 78 14.09 4.87 6.38
CA SER A 78 13.57 5.53 5.18
C SER A 78 13.60 4.54 4.01
N LEU A 79 12.43 4.00 3.68
CA LEU A 79 12.23 3.08 2.55
C LEU A 79 11.38 3.77 1.48
N VAL A 80 11.64 3.41 0.22
CA VAL A 80 10.85 3.85 -0.94
C VAL A 80 9.47 3.19 -0.93
N ALA A 81 8.47 3.89 -1.47
CA ALA A 81 7.08 3.47 -1.37
C ALA A 81 6.84 2.13 -2.08
N GLY A 82 7.43 1.93 -3.27
CA GLY A 82 7.32 0.66 -4.00
C GLY A 82 7.69 -0.59 -3.17
N ASP A 83 8.79 -0.55 -2.41
CA ASP A 83 9.24 -1.68 -1.60
C ASP A 83 8.31 -1.89 -0.39
N VAL A 84 7.86 -0.80 0.25
CA VAL A 84 6.92 -0.87 1.37
C VAL A 84 5.58 -1.47 0.92
N MET A 85 5.04 -1.00 -0.20
CA MET A 85 3.78 -1.51 -0.77
C MET A 85 3.89 -2.98 -1.18
N LEU A 86 5.03 -3.40 -1.74
CA LEU A 86 5.27 -4.80 -2.07
C LEU A 86 5.34 -5.69 -0.82
N ALA A 87 6.06 -5.24 0.22
CA ALA A 87 6.12 -5.95 1.48
C ALA A 87 4.73 -6.09 2.14
N GLN A 88 3.92 -5.02 2.10
CA GLN A 88 2.54 -5.03 2.59
C GLN A 88 1.66 -6.03 1.81
N LYS A 89 1.77 -6.06 0.47
CA LYS A 89 1.06 -7.04 -0.38
C LYS A 89 1.42 -8.47 0.03
N ILE A 90 2.72 -8.79 0.05
CA ILE A 90 3.20 -10.13 0.39
C ILE A 90 2.69 -10.53 1.78
N ALA A 91 2.89 -9.67 2.78
CA ALA A 91 2.47 -9.97 4.15
C ALA A 91 0.97 -10.28 4.25
N LEU A 92 0.12 -9.46 3.62
CA LEU A 92 -1.34 -9.66 3.67
C LEU A 92 -1.80 -10.91 2.90
N GLU A 93 -1.19 -11.21 1.76
CA GLU A 93 -1.58 -12.34 0.91
C GLU A 93 -0.95 -13.69 1.33
N THR A 94 0.05 -13.69 2.23
CA THR A 94 0.70 -14.93 2.68
C THR A 94 0.60 -15.21 4.18
N ASP A 95 0.52 -14.18 5.02
CA ASP A 95 0.44 -14.30 6.49
C ASP A 95 -0.32 -13.10 7.08
N GLU A 96 -1.60 -13.00 6.69
CA GLU A 96 -2.49 -11.90 7.06
C GLU A 96 -2.50 -11.68 8.59
N ARG A 97 -2.56 -12.75 9.38
CA ARG A 97 -2.67 -12.64 10.83
C ARG A 97 -1.41 -12.05 11.44
N ALA A 98 -0.22 -12.52 11.06
CA ALA A 98 1.02 -11.93 11.58
C ALA A 98 1.16 -10.48 11.12
N ALA A 99 0.75 -10.17 9.89
CA ALA A 99 0.75 -8.80 9.37
C ALA A 99 -0.11 -7.87 10.24
N LEU A 100 -1.34 -8.27 10.57
CA LEU A 100 -2.24 -7.45 11.38
C LEU A 100 -1.80 -7.30 12.84
N VAL A 101 -1.09 -8.29 13.40
CA VAL A 101 -0.54 -8.20 14.78
C VAL A 101 0.44 -7.04 14.94
N VAL A 102 1.22 -6.72 13.92
CA VAL A 102 2.22 -5.64 13.96
C VAL A 102 1.68 -4.28 13.47
N ALA A 103 0.51 -4.28 12.83
CA ALA A 103 -0.11 -3.07 12.32
C ALA A 103 -0.81 -2.27 13.43
N ARG A 104 -0.77 -0.93 13.34
CA ARG A 104 -1.57 -0.05 14.21
C ARG A 104 -2.88 0.34 13.52
N PRO A 105 -4.05 0.07 14.10
CA PRO A 105 -5.32 0.50 13.51
C PRO A 105 -5.48 2.03 13.59
N PHE A 106 -6.16 2.63 12.61
CA PHE A 106 -6.54 4.04 12.63
C PHE A 106 -7.97 4.25 12.08
N PRO A 107 -8.66 5.33 12.47
CA PRO A 107 -10.04 5.58 12.06
C PRO A 107 -10.21 5.73 10.55
N SER A 108 -11.30 5.20 10.00
CA SER A 108 -11.67 5.27 8.58
C SER A 108 -12.03 6.68 8.10
N SER A 109 -12.18 7.65 9.01
CA SER A 109 -12.42 9.06 8.67
C SER A 109 -11.21 9.76 8.05
N LEU A 110 -10.03 9.16 8.10
CA LEU A 110 -8.86 9.67 7.38
C LEU A 110 -8.95 9.26 5.91
N PRO A 111 -8.99 10.23 4.97
CA PRO A 111 -9.05 9.90 3.55
C PRO A 111 -7.82 9.09 3.13
N PRO A 112 -7.96 8.18 2.15
CA PRO A 112 -6.83 7.50 1.53
C PRO A 112 -5.75 8.48 1.09
N ARG A 113 -4.47 8.19 1.37
CA ARG A 113 -3.35 9.08 0.95
C ARG A 113 -3.30 9.31 -0.56
N SER A 114 -3.79 8.37 -1.37
CA SER A 114 -3.96 8.56 -2.82
C SER A 114 -4.90 9.70 -3.16
N ASP A 115 -5.90 9.97 -2.31
CA ASP A 115 -6.97 10.93 -2.56
C ASP A 115 -6.58 12.33 -2.07
N LEU A 116 -5.52 12.44 -1.26
CA LEU A 116 -4.93 13.72 -0.85
C LEU A 116 -4.15 14.42 -1.98
N SER A 117 -3.89 13.74 -3.10
CA SER A 117 -3.13 14.30 -4.23
C SER A 117 -3.99 15.09 -5.24
N SER A 118 -5.29 15.25 -5.00
CA SER A 118 -6.21 15.98 -5.90
C SER A 118 -6.45 17.44 -5.52
N ALA A 119 -5.76 17.95 -4.51
CA ALA A 119 -5.79 19.36 -4.12
C ALA A 119 -4.46 20.03 -4.50
N GLY A 120 -4.36 20.45 -5.76
CA GLY A 120 -3.24 21.21 -6.32
C GLY A 120 -3.65 21.87 -7.61
#